data_AF-A0A2M8JFY4-F1
#
_entry.id   AF-A0A2M8JFY4-F1
#
_cell.length_a   1.000
_cell.length_b   1.000
_cell.length_c   1.000
_cell.angle_alpha   90.00
_cell.angle_beta   90.00
_cell.angle_gamma   90.00
#
_symmetry.space_group_name_H-M   'P 1'
#
loop_
_entity.id
_entity.type
_entity.pdbx_description
1 polymer ?
#
loop_
_entity_poly.entity_id
_entity_poly.type
_entity_poly.pdbx_seq_one_letter_code
_entity_poly.pdbx_strand_id
1 'polypeptide(L)' 'MCWTNIENQCKIIYEKPFINAEKPHERRFIIQIIAEEFPDFPRVRIAAAVDRCFKIFPAPVERKTLLQFVQSSMR' A
#
# COMPACT_ATOMS: atom_id res chain seq x y z
N MET A 1 -0.58 9.10 -13.10
CA MET A 1 -0.14 7.98 -12.25
C MET A 1 0.53 8.56 -11.03
N CYS A 2 -0.23 8.75 -9.95
CA CYS A 2 0.23 9.52 -8.79
C CYS A 2 -0.25 8.87 -7.49
N TRP A 3 0.56 9.00 -6.44
CA TRP A 3 0.24 8.52 -5.09
C TRP A 3 -1.10 9.05 -4.56
N THR A 4 -1.53 10.22 -5.02
CA THR A 4 -2.84 10.80 -4.70
C THR A 4 -4.00 9.96 -5.22
N ASN A 5 -3.87 9.30 -6.38
CA ASN A 5 -4.94 8.43 -6.89
C ASN A 5 -5.08 7.17 -6.04
N ILE A 6 -3.96 6.57 -5.64
CA ILE A 6 -3.92 5.43 -4.71
C ILE A 6 -4.54 5.82 -3.37
N GLU A 7 -4.21 7.01 -2.85
CA GLU A 7 -4.78 7.52 -1.60
C GLU A 7 -6.31 7.68 -1.69
N ASN A 8 -6.82 8.17 -2.82
CA ASN A 8 -8.25 8.33 -3.08
C ASN A 8 -8.96 6.97 -3.21
N GLN A 9 -8.42 6.02 -3.97
CA GLN A 9 -8.98 4.66 -4.08
C GLN A 9 -9.03 3.97 -2.71
N CYS A 10 -7.94 4.08 -1.93
CA CYS A 10 -7.92 3.58 -0.56
C CYS A 10 -8.94 4.31 0.34
N LYS A 11 -9.23 5.60 0.09
CA LYS A 11 -10.25 6.35 0.83
C LYS A 11 -11.64 5.80 0.60
N ILE A 12 -11.96 5.54 -0.66
CA ILE A 12 -13.27 5.03 -1.09
C ILE A 12 -13.51 3.63 -0.53
N ILE A 13 -12.48 2.79 -0.48
CA ILE A 13 -12.65 1.35 -0.21
C ILE A 13 -12.56 1.01 1.27
N TYR A 14 -11.62 1.63 2.00
CA TYR A 14 -11.42 1.29 3.39
C TYR A 14 -12.32 2.07 4.35
N GLU A 15 -12.93 3.17 3.89
CA GLU A 15 -13.72 4.19 4.64
C GLU A 15 -12.98 4.82 5.86
N LYS A 16 -12.01 4.11 6.43
CA LYS A 16 -11.16 4.45 7.56
C LYS A 16 -9.77 4.88 7.07
N PRO A 17 -9.05 5.69 7.86
CA PRO A 17 -7.71 6.15 7.49
C PRO A 17 -6.63 5.06 7.64
N PHE A 18 -6.98 3.87 8.10
CA PHE A 18 -6.05 2.77 8.38
C PHE A 18 -6.27 1.58 7.44
N ILE A 19 -5.19 0.86 7.16
CA ILE A 19 -5.19 -0.41 6.43
C ILE A 19 -4.82 -1.53 7.41
N ASN A 20 -5.65 -2.57 7.49
CA ASN A 20 -5.34 -3.73 8.32
C ASN A 20 -4.68 -4.84 7.48
N ALA A 21 -3.37 -4.97 7.66
CA ALA A 21 -2.54 -5.98 7.02
C ALA A 21 -2.83 -7.42 7.43
N GLU A 22 -3.47 -7.63 8.59
CA GLU A 22 -3.77 -8.96 9.11
C GLU A 22 -4.74 -9.70 8.19
N LYS A 23 -5.52 -8.97 7.39
CA LYS A 23 -6.39 -9.54 6.38
C LYS A 23 -5.62 -9.71 5.07
N PRO A 24 -5.43 -10.94 4.58
CA PRO A 24 -4.72 -11.20 3.32
C PRO A 24 -5.34 -10.48 2.11
N HIS A 25 -6.66 -10.24 2.15
CA HIS A 25 -7.39 -9.53 1.10
C HIS A 25 -6.99 -8.05 1.02
N GLU A 26 -6.90 -7.34 2.15
CA GLU A 26 -6.51 -5.93 2.19
C GLU A 26 -5.07 -5.75 1.68
N ARG A 27 -4.18 -6.68 2.05
CA ARG A 27 -2.80 -6.74 1.56
C ARG A 27 -2.72 -6.98 0.04
N ARG A 28 -3.47 -7.94 -0.50
CA ARG A 28 -3.50 -8.19 -1.95
C ARG A 28 -4.03 -7.00 -2.73
N PHE A 29 -5.06 -6.35 -2.18
CA PHE A 29 -5.71 -5.21 -2.79
C PHE A 29 -4.76 -4.00 -2.90
N ILE A 30 -4.05 -3.64 -1.82
CA ILE A 30 -3.12 -2.50 -1.86
C ILE A 30 -1.95 -2.76 -2.83
N ILE A 31 -1.42 -3.99 -2.86
CA ILE A 31 -0.37 -4.36 -3.82
C ILE A 31 -0.88 -4.23 -5.26
N GLN A 32 -2.13 -4.61 -5.50
CA GLN A 32 -2.73 -4.51 -6.83
C GLN A 32 -2.91 -3.05 -7.26
N ILE A 33 -3.49 -2.19 -6.43
CA ILE A 33 -3.66 -0.76 -6.78
C ILE A 33 -2.30 -0.12 -7.07
N ILE A 34 -1.28 -0.38 -6.24
CA ILE A 34 0.05 0.19 -6.45
C ILE A 34 0.67 -0.33 -7.76
N ALA A 35 0.47 -1.60 -8.10
CA ALA A 35 0.97 -2.17 -9.35
C ALA A 35 0.22 -1.64 -10.60
N GLU A 36 -1.08 -1.36 -10.48
CA GLU A 36 -1.88 -0.74 -11.55
C GLU A 36 -1.47 0.71 -11.79
N GLU A 37 -1.17 1.46 -10.72
CA GLU A 37 -0.71 2.85 -10.83
C GLU A 37 0.76 2.98 -11.24
N PHE A 38 1.60 1.98 -10.94
CA PHE A 38 3.01 1.99 -11.32
C PHE A 38 3.41 0.69 -12.03
N PRO A 39 3.01 0.51 -13.30
CA PRO A 39 3.28 -0.71 -14.06
C PRO A 39 4.77 -0.96 -14.30
N ASP A 40 5.60 0.09 -14.22
CA ASP A 40 7.06 0.00 -14.39
C ASP A 40 7.76 -0.71 -13.22
N PHE A 41 7.12 -0.79 -12.04
CA PHE A 41 7.69 -1.48 -10.90
C PHE A 41 7.24 -2.95 -10.85
N PRO A 42 8.18 -3.90 -10.69
CA PRO A 42 7.81 -5.31 -10.54
C PRO A 42 6.89 -5.51 -9.33
N ARG A 43 5.77 -6.23 -9.52
CA ARG A 43 4.79 -6.53 -8.46
C ARG A 43 5.42 -7.19 -7.22
N VAL A 44 6.49 -7.98 -7.43
CA VAL A 44 7.27 -8.60 -6.35
C VAL A 44 7.97 -7.55 -5.48
N ARG A 45 8.53 -6.48 -6.08
CA ARG A 45 9.18 -5.38 -5.35
C ARG A 45 8.16 -4.60 -4.52
N ILE A 46 6.98 -4.33 -5.10
CA ILE A 46 5.85 -3.69 -4.43
C ILE A 46 5.40 -4.52 -3.23
N ALA A 47 5.16 -5.82 -3.44
CA ALA A 47 4.77 -6.74 -2.36
C ALA A 47 5.80 -6.77 -1.23
N ALA A 48 7.10 -6.87 -1.56
CA ALA A 48 8.15 -6.87 -0.56
C ALA A 48 8.26 -5.55 0.22
N ALA A 49 7.91 -4.40 -0.39
CA ALA A 49 7.88 -3.11 0.30
C ALA A 49 6.67 -3.00 1.25
N VAL A 50 5.49 -3.43 0.80
CA VAL A 50 4.27 -3.50 1.61
C VAL A 50 4.48 -4.43 2.82
N ASP A 51 5.08 -5.59 2.59
CA ASP A 51 5.37 -6.55 3.66
C ASP A 51 6.36 -6.02 4.67
N ARG A 52 7.39 -5.31 4.21
CA ARG A 52 8.35 -4.65 5.09
C ARG A 52 7.68 -3.57 5.93
N CYS A 53 6.76 -2.80 5.35
CA CYS A 53 5.97 -1.81 6.09
C CYS A 53 5.23 -2.46 7.25
N PHE A 54 4.50 -3.55 7.00
CA PHE A 54 3.72 -4.23 8.04
C PHE A 54 4.56 -5.02 9.06
N LYS A 55 5.80 -5.36 8.74
CA LYS A 55 6.75 -5.90 9.72
C LYS A 55 7.29 -4.82 10.67
N ILE A 56 7.46 -3.58 10.19
CA ILE A 56 8.01 -2.46 10.96
C ILE A 56 6.92 -1.76 11.77
N PHE A 57 5.74 -1.58 11.17
CA PHE A 57 4.60 -0.92 11.78
C PHE A 57 3.53 -1.96 12.11
N PRO A 58 3.26 -2.24 13.39
CA PRO A 58 2.19 -3.17 13.75
C PRO A 58 0.84 -2.63 13.24
N ALA A 59 0.04 -3.52 12.66
CA ALA A 59 -1.29 -3.17 12.17
C ALA A 59 -2.23 -2.76 13.33
N PRO A 60 -3.20 -1.86 13.09
CA PRO A 60 -3.52 -1.22 11.81
C PRO A 60 -2.59 -0.04 11.48
N VAL A 61 -2.11 0.02 10.23
CA VAL A 61 -1.17 1.06 9.77
C VAL A 61 -1.93 2.19 9.10
N GLU A 62 -1.55 3.44 9.40
CA GLU A 62 -2.08 4.59 8.69
C GLU A 62 -1.75 4.52 7.20
N ARG A 63 -2.76 4.78 6.36
CA ARG A 63 -2.61 4.74 4.90
C ARG A 63 -1.47 5.64 4.41
N LYS A 64 -1.34 6.85 4.96
CA LYS A 64 -0.27 7.78 4.60
C LYS A 64 1.11 7.20 4.90
N THR A 65 1.28 6.60 6.08
CA THR A 65 2.53 5.93 6.48
C THR A 65 2.87 4.80 5.52
N LEU A 66 1.90 3.97 5.15
CA LEU A 66 2.12 2.89 4.20
C LEU A 66 2.52 3.42 2.82
N LEU A 67 1.78 4.38 2.27
CA LEU A 67 2.07 4.94 0.94
C LEU A 67 3.44 5.63 0.91
N GLN A 68 3.78 6.41 1.93
CA GLN A 68 5.09 7.06 2.04
C GLN A 68 6.24 6.05 2.18
N PHE A 69 6.04 4.98 2.94
CA PHE A 69 7.03 3.92 3.10
C PHE A 69 7.28 3.18 1.78
N VAL A 70 6.21 2.77 1.10
CA VAL A 70 6.32 2.08 -0.19
C VAL A 70 6.94 3.01 -1.24
N GLN A 71 6.54 4.28 -1.28
CA GLN A 71 7.14 5.29 -2.16
C GLN A 71 8.65 5.41 -1.93
N SER A 72 9.07 5.50 -0.66
CA SER A 72 10.49 5.61 -0.31
C SER A 72 11.28 4.34 -0.63
N SER A 73 10.63 3.17 -0.58
CA SER A 73 11.24 1.88 -0.91
C SER A 73 11.37 1.61 -2.42
N MET A 74 10.64 2.37 -3.25
CA MET A 74 10.63 2.23 -4.71
C MET A 74 11.52 3.24 -5.42
N ARG A 75 11.99 4.30 -4.73
CA ARG A 75 13.15 5.08 -5.16
C ARG A 75 14.41 4.20 -5.22
#